data_AF-A0A0P1GIR8-F1
#
_entry.id   AF-A0A0P1GIR8-F1
#
_cell.length_a   1.000
_cell.length_b   1.000
_cell.length_c   1.000
_cell.angle_alpha   90.00
_cell.angle_beta   90.00
_cell.angle_gamma   90.00
#
_symmetry.space_group_name_H-M   'P 1'
#
loop_
_entity.id
_entity.type
_entity.pdbx_description
1 polymer ?
#
loop_
_entity_poly.entity_id
_entity_poly.type
_entity_poly.pdbx_seq_one_letter_code
_entity_poly.pdbx_strand_id
1 'polypeptide(L)'
;MSEFLNTYRKIQEPFVPAARTPSEKLFNQQRLAQFVGLAAIGLPVSMFLGAQFGLSCFHTSISHFYYSQNLGTVFVGLLFAVFAVVLGYQGQTRLETFFAKLVAVAALGVALFPTSEAGCTDDRFSVRAFAEYGLSTGQDDTDGTPQLLRGDALCPPQTGLENTQGTEANCVAQNPRLVLNASSQALHIGSAIALFALLIFHTLVIFPRLDWPAYGATIPAEKLARNRIYYGLGAGMVCAGAVLLLGKVTNLDNTAWWDAYRITFWMEGAVLILFGISWGIKGKFGYLPKSIFEPTSQVSQ
;
A
#
# COMPACT_ATOMS: atom_id res chain seq x y z
N MET A 1 25.93 -15.10 54.39
CA MET A 1 24.46 -15.11 54.45
C MET A 1 23.84 -13.78 54.00
N SER A 2 24.26 -12.63 54.55
CA SER A 2 23.74 -11.30 54.16
C SER A 2 23.96 -10.95 52.68
N GLU A 3 25.15 -11.25 52.15
CA GLU A 3 25.51 -10.99 50.75
C GLU A 3 24.69 -11.87 49.77
N PHE A 4 24.49 -13.14 50.14
CA PHE A 4 23.64 -14.08 49.39
C PHE A 4 22.18 -13.61 49.36
N LEU A 5 21.63 -13.19 50.50
CA LEU A 5 20.26 -12.65 50.58
C LEU A 5 20.11 -11.34 49.82
N ASN A 6 21.15 -10.50 49.76
CA ASN A 6 21.12 -9.25 49.01
C ASN A 6 21.15 -9.50 47.48
N THR A 7 21.95 -10.47 47.03
CA THR A 7 21.97 -10.93 45.64
C THR A 7 20.65 -11.57 45.26
N TYR A 8 20.07 -12.43 46.11
CA TYR A 8 18.78 -13.08 45.86
C TYR A 8 17.64 -12.05 45.75
N ARG A 9 17.64 -11.02 46.60
CA ARG A 9 16.69 -9.90 46.54
C ARG A 9 16.80 -9.13 45.21
N LYS A 10 18.01 -8.89 44.73
CA LYS A 10 18.26 -8.16 43.47
C LYS A 10 17.82 -8.94 42.22
N ILE A 11 17.82 -10.27 42.29
CA ILE A 11 17.33 -11.16 41.22
C ILE A 11 15.80 -11.29 41.26
N GLN A 12 15.18 -11.14 42.45
CA GLN A 12 13.73 -11.16 42.62
C GLN A 12 13.04 -9.82 42.40
N GLU A 13 13.78 -8.71 42.22
CA GLU A 13 13.14 -7.48 41.78
C GLU A 13 12.54 -7.71 40.38
N PRO A 14 11.22 -7.57 40.23
CA PRO A 14 10.60 -7.74 38.92
C PRO A 14 11.28 -6.79 37.96
N PHE A 15 11.65 -7.29 36.78
CA PHE A 15 12.15 -6.43 35.71
C PHE A 15 11.02 -5.47 35.33
N VAL A 16 11.04 -4.28 35.92
CA VAL A 16 10.18 -3.17 35.53
C VAL A 16 10.94 -2.45 34.42
N PRO A 17 10.58 -2.65 33.14
CA PRO A 17 11.23 -1.92 32.07
C PRO A 17 11.08 -0.43 32.35
N ALA A 18 12.20 0.30 32.38
CA ALA A 18 12.19 1.73 32.61
C ALA A 18 11.20 2.39 31.64
N ALA A 19 10.35 3.28 32.16
CA ALA A 19 9.42 4.03 31.33
C ALA A 19 10.21 4.86 30.31
N ARG A 20 9.97 4.62 29.01
CA ARG A 20 10.68 5.35 27.94
C ARG A 20 10.45 6.85 28.06
N THR A 21 11.51 7.62 27.86
CA THR A 21 11.44 9.08 27.84
C THR A 21 10.63 9.60 26.64
N PRO A 22 10.07 10.82 26.70
CA PRO A 22 9.32 11.39 25.59
C PRO A 22 10.12 11.51 24.28
N SER A 23 11.42 11.82 24.35
CA SER A 23 12.31 11.93 23.19
C SER A 23 12.54 10.58 22.51
N GLU A 24 12.74 9.50 23.28
CA GLU A 24 12.87 8.14 22.76
C GLU A 24 11.58 7.64 22.11
N LYS A 25 10.42 7.94 22.71
CA LYS A 25 9.12 7.61 22.09
C LYS A 25 8.98 8.30 20.74
N LEU A 26 9.26 9.60 20.66
CA LEU A 26 9.20 10.37 19.43
C LEU A 26 10.16 9.84 18.35
N PHE A 27 11.39 9.53 18.73
CA PHE A 27 12.40 8.97 17.82
C PHE A 27 11.97 7.62 17.24
N ASN A 28 11.41 6.74 18.06
CA ASN A 28 10.87 5.46 17.59
C ASN A 28 9.73 5.66 16.58
N GLN A 29 8.82 6.62 16.83
CA GLN A 29 7.74 6.95 15.88
C GLN A 29 8.27 7.52 14.56
N GLN A 30 9.33 8.34 14.61
CA GLN A 30 9.99 8.85 13.41
C GLN A 30 10.59 7.72 12.57
N ARG A 31 11.25 6.74 13.20
CA ARG A 31 11.78 5.57 12.49
C ARG A 31 10.67 4.75 11.83
N LEU A 32 9.57 4.49 12.54
CA LEU A 32 8.41 3.81 11.95
C LEU A 32 7.88 4.57 10.73
N ALA A 33 7.72 5.89 10.85
CA ALA A 33 7.32 6.76 9.74
C ALA A 33 8.28 6.69 8.54
N GLN A 34 9.59 6.65 8.78
CA GLN A 34 10.60 6.51 7.72
C GLN A 34 10.49 5.15 7.01
N PHE A 35 10.27 4.06 7.75
CA PHE A 35 10.06 2.74 7.15
C PHE A 35 8.80 2.69 6.27
N VAL A 36 7.70 3.29 6.72
CA VAL A 36 6.48 3.36 5.91
C VAL A 36 6.70 4.17 4.64
N GLY A 37 7.35 5.34 4.75
CA GLY A 37 7.68 6.17 3.59
C GLY A 37 8.58 5.45 2.59
N LEU A 38 9.61 4.74 3.08
CA LEU A 38 10.51 3.94 2.24
C LEU A 38 9.79 2.77 1.58
N ALA A 39 8.90 2.08 2.30
CA ALA A 39 8.10 0.99 1.73
C ALA A 39 7.15 1.51 0.64
N ALA A 40 6.53 2.67 0.83
CA ALA A 40 5.64 3.29 -0.16
C ALA A 40 6.38 3.68 -1.45
N ILE A 41 7.61 4.21 -1.36
CA ILE A 41 8.44 4.49 -2.54
C ILE A 41 8.99 3.19 -3.15
N GLY A 42 9.45 2.28 -2.29
CA GLY A 42 10.07 1.02 -2.68
C GLY A 42 9.13 0.08 -3.42
N LEU A 43 7.83 0.11 -3.12
CA LEU A 43 6.84 -0.75 -3.78
C LEU A 43 6.80 -0.53 -5.30
N PRO A 44 6.40 0.63 -5.86
CA PRO A 44 6.37 0.84 -7.30
C PRO A 44 7.76 0.72 -7.95
N VAL A 45 8.82 1.16 -7.27
CA VAL A 45 10.21 1.05 -7.78
C VAL A 45 10.62 -0.41 -7.93
N SER A 46 10.34 -1.26 -6.94
CA SER A 46 10.66 -2.69 -7.00
C SER A 46 9.90 -3.42 -8.10
N MET A 47 8.62 -3.08 -8.31
CA MET A 47 7.82 -3.64 -9.40
C MET A 47 8.36 -3.23 -10.76
N PHE A 48 8.69 -1.94 -10.93
CA PHE A 48 9.26 -1.43 -12.17
C PHE A 48 10.61 -2.07 -12.49
N LEU A 49 11.55 -2.07 -11.53
CA LEU A 49 12.89 -2.66 -11.71
C LEU A 49 12.80 -4.15 -11.97
N GLY A 50 11.98 -4.87 -11.21
CA GLY A 50 11.79 -6.30 -11.41
C GLY A 50 11.30 -6.63 -12.82
N ALA A 51 10.41 -5.81 -13.38
CA ALA A 51 9.98 -5.96 -14.77
C ALA A 51 11.10 -5.68 -15.77
N GLN A 52 11.98 -4.70 -15.51
CA GLN A 52 13.14 -4.43 -16.38
C GLN A 52 14.19 -5.54 -16.37
N PHE A 53 14.34 -6.23 -15.23
CA PHE A 53 15.28 -7.35 -15.07
C PHE A 53 14.70 -8.72 -15.46
N GLY A 54 13.49 -8.75 -16.03
CA GLY A 54 12.87 -10.01 -16.49
C GLY A 54 12.38 -10.92 -15.36
N LEU A 55 12.17 -10.40 -14.14
CA LEU A 55 11.59 -11.17 -13.03
C LEU A 55 10.09 -11.42 -13.19
N SER A 56 9.44 -10.62 -14.03
CA SER A 56 8.03 -10.69 -14.42
C SER A 56 7.82 -9.83 -15.66
N CYS A 57 6.73 -10.04 -16.39
CA CYS A 57 6.23 -9.05 -17.34
C CYS A 57 5.83 -7.72 -16.64
N PHE A 58 5.85 -6.61 -17.39
CA PHE A 58 5.46 -5.30 -16.84
C PHE A 58 3.93 -5.14 -16.88
N HIS A 59 3.27 -5.39 -15.75
CA HIS A 59 1.82 -5.28 -15.62
C HIS A 59 1.31 -3.82 -15.69
N THR A 60 0.02 -3.66 -15.97
CA THR A 60 -0.68 -2.38 -16.17
C THR A 60 -1.06 -1.67 -14.86
N SER A 61 -1.13 -2.39 -13.74
CA SER A 61 -1.39 -1.89 -12.37
C SER A 61 -0.39 -2.52 -11.39
N ILE A 62 -0.07 -1.82 -10.30
CA ILE A 62 0.77 -2.33 -9.21
C ILE A 62 0.12 -3.56 -8.56
N SER A 63 -1.19 -3.52 -8.34
CA SER A 63 -1.92 -4.62 -7.70
C SER A 63 -1.89 -5.91 -8.50
N HIS A 64 -1.73 -5.83 -9.82
CA HIS A 64 -1.70 -6.99 -10.71
C HIS A 64 -0.41 -7.82 -10.55
N PHE A 65 0.65 -7.26 -9.97
CA PHE A 65 1.85 -8.02 -9.59
C PHE A 65 1.56 -9.10 -8.55
N TYR A 66 0.38 -9.11 -7.91
CA TYR A 66 -0.09 -10.19 -7.04
C TYR A 66 0.11 -11.58 -7.65
N TYR A 67 -0.09 -11.75 -8.96
CA TYR A 67 0.02 -13.07 -9.61
C TYR A 67 1.42 -13.45 -10.07
N SER A 68 2.35 -12.48 -10.10
CA SER A 68 3.73 -12.72 -10.48
C SER A 68 4.42 -13.65 -9.47
N GLN A 69 5.17 -14.64 -9.96
CA GLN A 69 5.86 -15.63 -9.14
C GLN A 69 6.82 -14.97 -8.13
N ASN A 70 7.70 -14.09 -8.62
CA ASN A 70 8.72 -13.44 -7.79
C ASN A 70 8.20 -12.12 -7.18
N LEU A 71 7.68 -11.22 -8.03
CA LEU A 71 7.34 -9.86 -7.61
C LEU A 71 6.07 -9.79 -6.79
N GLY A 72 5.15 -10.75 -6.94
CA GLY A 72 3.99 -10.78 -6.08
C GLY A 72 4.33 -11.05 -4.61
N THR A 73 5.42 -11.78 -4.32
CA THR A 73 5.84 -12.07 -2.95
C THR A 73 6.40 -10.80 -2.32
N VAL A 74 7.12 -10.01 -3.13
CA VAL A 74 7.58 -8.67 -2.74
C VAL A 74 6.39 -7.74 -2.51
N PHE A 75 5.42 -7.70 -3.43
CA PHE A 75 4.23 -6.88 -3.32
C PHE A 75 3.41 -7.19 -2.05
N VAL A 76 3.00 -8.45 -1.87
CA VAL A 76 2.20 -8.89 -0.71
C VAL A 76 3.01 -8.75 0.58
N GLY A 77 4.28 -9.15 0.57
CA GLY A 77 5.17 -9.04 1.74
C GLY A 77 5.36 -7.58 2.20
N LEU A 78 5.52 -6.64 1.27
CA LEU A 78 5.60 -5.22 1.60
C LEU A 78 4.28 -4.67 2.16
N LEU A 79 3.12 -5.10 1.67
CA LEU A 79 1.84 -4.70 2.24
C LEU A 79 1.64 -5.22 3.67
N PHE A 80 2.02 -6.47 3.96
CA PHE A 80 2.03 -6.99 5.33
C PHE A 80 3.03 -6.25 6.23
N ALA A 81 4.21 -5.90 5.71
CA ALA A 81 5.18 -5.10 6.44
C ALA A 81 4.63 -3.70 6.76
N VAL A 82 4.00 -3.04 5.78
CA VAL A 82 3.33 -1.75 5.97
C VAL A 82 2.22 -1.87 7.00
N PHE A 83 1.36 -2.90 6.91
CA PHE A 83 0.33 -3.18 7.90
C PHE A 83 0.94 -3.26 9.31
N ALA A 84 1.95 -4.10 9.51
CA ALA A 84 2.58 -4.29 10.83
C ALA A 84 3.20 -3.00 11.38
N VAL A 85 3.95 -2.26 10.55
CA VAL A 85 4.62 -1.03 10.96
C VAL A 85 3.61 0.08 11.28
N VAL A 86 2.58 0.28 10.45
CA VAL A 86 1.54 1.29 10.67
C VAL A 86 0.64 0.91 11.86
N LEU A 87 0.39 -0.38 12.08
CA LEU A 87 -0.32 -0.86 13.26
C LEU A 87 0.46 -0.56 14.56
N GLY A 88 1.78 -0.47 14.51
CA GLY A 88 2.62 0.00 15.63
C GLY A 88 2.71 1.53 15.77
N TYR A 89 2.32 2.29 14.74
CA TYR A 89 2.43 3.75 14.73
C TYR A 89 1.50 4.41 15.74
N GLN A 90 2.04 5.31 16.56
CA GLN A 90 1.31 6.16 17.48
C GLN A 90 1.55 7.61 17.08
N GLY A 91 0.52 8.21 16.49
CA GLY A 91 0.53 9.62 16.10
C GLY A 91 0.63 10.56 17.30
N GLN A 92 0.91 11.83 17.03
CA GLN A 92 0.97 12.86 18.08
C GLN A 92 -0.41 13.14 18.66
N THR A 93 -1.44 12.99 17.82
CA THR A 93 -2.84 13.15 18.21
C THR A 93 -3.61 11.84 18.10
N ARG A 94 -4.73 11.74 18.83
CA ARG A 94 -5.63 10.58 18.75
C ARG A 94 -6.19 10.37 17.36
N LEU A 95 -6.49 11.46 16.65
CA LEU A 95 -7.01 11.39 15.27
C LEU A 95 -5.94 10.86 14.31
N GLU A 96 -4.70 11.33 14.42
CA GLU A 96 -3.59 10.79 13.62
C GLU A 96 -3.40 9.28 13.87
N THR A 97 -3.49 8.85 15.13
CA THR A 97 -3.41 7.42 15.45
C THR A 97 -4.59 6.63 14.88
N PHE A 98 -5.81 7.14 15.04
CA PHE A 98 -7.03 6.49 14.55
C PHE A 98 -7.02 6.30 13.03
N PHE A 99 -6.75 7.37 12.27
CA PHE A 99 -6.69 7.27 10.82
C PHE A 99 -5.51 6.42 10.34
N ALA A 100 -4.38 6.41 11.05
CA ALA A 100 -3.30 5.48 10.75
C ALA A 100 -3.73 4.01 10.94
N LYS A 101 -4.57 3.68 11.94
CA LYS A 101 -5.11 2.31 12.06
C LYS A 101 -6.01 1.94 10.89
N LEU A 102 -6.79 2.88 10.38
CA LEU A 102 -7.59 2.66 9.17
C LEU A 102 -6.69 2.38 7.95
N VAL A 103 -5.56 3.09 7.81
CA VAL A 103 -4.56 2.83 6.76
C VAL A 103 -4.01 1.40 6.88
N ALA A 104 -3.68 0.96 8.09
CA ALA A 104 -3.20 -0.41 8.33
C ALA A 104 -4.25 -1.44 7.89
N VAL A 105 -5.50 -1.28 8.33
CA VAL A 105 -6.61 -2.20 7.96
C VAL A 105 -6.85 -2.22 6.45
N ALA A 106 -6.82 -1.07 5.79
CA ALA A 106 -6.97 -0.99 4.34
C ALA A 106 -5.81 -1.69 3.61
N ALA A 107 -4.56 -1.49 4.06
CA ALA A 107 -3.39 -2.18 3.49
C ALA A 107 -3.46 -3.71 3.67
N LEU A 108 -3.94 -4.17 4.83
CA LEU A 108 -4.20 -5.59 5.08
C LEU A 108 -5.27 -6.13 4.13
N GLY A 109 -6.35 -5.38 3.89
CA GLY A 109 -7.38 -5.75 2.92
C GLY A 109 -6.82 -5.95 1.51
N VAL A 110 -6.00 -5.01 1.03
CA VAL A 110 -5.32 -5.14 -0.28
C VAL A 110 -4.38 -6.37 -0.32
N ALA A 111 -3.72 -6.70 0.79
CA ALA A 111 -2.81 -7.85 0.86
C ALA A 111 -3.54 -9.21 0.85
N LEU A 112 -4.70 -9.29 1.54
CA LEU A 112 -5.45 -10.54 1.70
C LEU A 112 -6.28 -10.90 0.48
N PHE A 113 -6.88 -9.91 -0.18
CA PHE A 113 -7.77 -10.15 -1.32
C PHE A 113 -7.02 -9.88 -2.62
N PRO A 114 -6.96 -10.82 -3.58
CA PRO A 114 -6.38 -10.55 -4.89
C PRO A 114 -7.28 -9.65 -5.76
N THR A 115 -6.68 -8.95 -6.72
CA THR A 115 -7.38 -8.17 -7.77
C THR A 115 -7.64 -9.04 -9.00
N SER A 116 -8.58 -8.69 -9.87
CA SER A 116 -8.85 -9.42 -11.12
C SER A 116 -8.58 -8.57 -12.36
N GLU A 117 -8.07 -9.19 -13.43
CA GLU A 117 -7.77 -8.59 -14.74
C GLU A 117 -6.85 -7.33 -14.71
N ALA A 118 -6.19 -6.87 -15.77
CA ALA A 118 -5.74 -7.45 -17.02
C ALA A 118 -4.28 -7.01 -17.19
N GLY A 119 -3.41 -7.88 -17.66
CA GLY A 119 -2.01 -7.56 -17.94
C GLY A 119 -1.39 -8.69 -18.74
N CYS A 120 -0.11 -8.55 -19.07
CA CYS A 120 0.66 -9.65 -19.65
C CYS A 120 0.45 -10.92 -18.82
N THR A 121 -0.02 -11.99 -19.46
CA THR A 121 -0.24 -13.29 -18.86
C THR A 121 1.07 -14.06 -18.92
N ASP A 122 1.72 -14.26 -17.78
CA ASP A 122 2.82 -15.23 -17.70
C ASP A 122 2.21 -16.65 -17.72
N ASP A 123 2.80 -17.57 -18.47
CA ASP A 123 2.36 -18.98 -18.56
C ASP A 123 2.40 -19.71 -17.20
N ARG A 124 3.06 -19.10 -16.20
CA ARG A 124 3.15 -19.58 -14.83
C ARG A 124 2.78 -18.47 -13.86
N PHE A 125 1.67 -18.64 -13.16
CA PHE A 125 1.21 -17.73 -12.10
C PHE A 125 1.32 -18.39 -10.73
N SER A 126 1.50 -17.58 -9.69
CA SER A 126 1.46 -18.05 -8.30
C SER A 126 0.28 -17.41 -7.59
N VAL A 127 -0.67 -18.23 -7.13
CA VAL A 127 -1.77 -17.76 -6.28
C VAL A 127 -1.29 -17.81 -4.84
N ARG A 128 -1.24 -16.65 -4.17
CA ARG A 128 -0.96 -16.56 -2.73
C ARG A 128 -2.28 -16.64 -2.00
N ALA A 129 -2.71 -17.88 -1.82
CA ALA A 129 -3.97 -18.17 -1.19
C ALA A 129 -3.84 -18.08 0.34
N PHE A 130 -4.31 -16.99 0.95
CA PHE A 130 -4.46 -16.90 2.42
C PHE A 130 -5.84 -17.39 2.90
N ALA A 131 -6.67 -17.80 1.95
CA ALA A 131 -7.96 -18.44 2.13
C ALA A 131 -8.06 -19.66 1.19
N GLU A 132 -9.07 -20.51 1.33
CA GLU A 132 -9.24 -21.67 0.47
C GLU A 132 -9.88 -21.25 -0.87
N TYR A 133 -9.33 -21.71 -1.99
CA TYR A 133 -9.83 -21.40 -3.34
C TYR A 133 -10.19 -22.70 -4.04
N GLY A 134 -11.48 -22.91 -4.27
CA GLY A 134 -11.96 -24.04 -5.05
C GLY A 134 -11.79 -23.75 -6.55
N LEU A 135 -11.06 -24.61 -7.25
CA LEU A 135 -11.12 -24.68 -8.71
C LEU A 135 -12.42 -25.41 -9.07
N SER A 136 -13.38 -24.72 -9.69
CA SER A 136 -14.59 -25.38 -10.18
C SER A 136 -14.23 -26.25 -11.38
N THR A 137 -14.05 -27.55 -11.17
CA THR A 137 -13.95 -28.54 -12.25
C THR A 137 -15.35 -29.01 -12.66
N GLY A 138 -16.26 -28.09 -12.99
CA GLY A 138 -17.54 -28.38 -13.65
C GLY A 138 -18.46 -29.44 -13.01
N GLN A 139 -18.23 -29.88 -11.78
CA GLN A 139 -18.95 -30.99 -11.17
C GLN A 139 -19.14 -30.72 -9.67
N ASP A 140 -20.42 -30.62 -9.30
CA ASP A 140 -21.00 -30.65 -7.95
C ASP A 140 -21.21 -29.30 -7.20
N ASP A 141 -22.36 -28.68 -7.49
CA ASP A 141 -22.93 -27.51 -6.79
C ASP A 141 -23.83 -27.94 -5.60
N THR A 142 -23.32 -28.70 -4.62
CA THR A 142 -24.15 -29.11 -3.47
C THR A 142 -23.54 -28.91 -2.07
N ASP A 143 -22.33 -28.38 -1.92
CA ASP A 143 -21.78 -28.13 -0.58
C ASP A 143 -21.91 -26.65 -0.18
N GLY A 144 -22.61 -26.39 0.93
CA GLY A 144 -22.99 -25.07 1.46
C GLY A 144 -21.83 -24.23 2.01
N THR A 145 -20.67 -24.29 1.36
CA THR A 145 -19.51 -23.45 1.67
C THR A 145 -19.81 -21.99 1.28
N PRO A 146 -19.47 -21.01 2.13
CA PRO A 146 -19.71 -19.60 1.82
C PRO A 146 -18.97 -19.21 0.53
N GLN A 147 -19.75 -18.77 -0.46
CA GLN A 147 -19.39 -18.46 -1.86
C GLN A 147 -18.49 -17.21 -2.04
N LEU A 148 -17.69 -16.90 -1.03
CA LEU A 148 -16.89 -15.68 -0.98
C LEU A 148 -15.58 -15.75 -1.76
N LEU A 149 -15.22 -16.89 -2.37
CA LEU A 149 -13.94 -17.07 -3.08
C LEU A 149 -13.98 -18.19 -4.17
N ARG A 150 -14.91 -18.15 -5.13
CA ARG A 150 -14.90 -19.05 -6.32
C ARG A 150 -14.09 -18.39 -7.45
N GLY A 151 -13.18 -19.12 -8.09
CA GLY A 151 -12.47 -18.66 -9.29
C GLY A 151 -12.95 -19.42 -10.51
N ASP A 152 -13.56 -18.75 -11.49
CA ASP A 152 -14.01 -19.39 -12.73
C ASP A 152 -12.95 -19.17 -13.83
N ALA A 153 -12.57 -20.22 -14.55
CA ALA A 153 -11.74 -20.07 -15.75
C ALA A 153 -12.67 -19.76 -16.93
N LEU A 154 -12.82 -18.49 -17.31
CA LEU A 154 -13.57 -18.12 -18.51
C LEU A 154 -12.69 -18.31 -19.75
N CYS A 155 -13.02 -19.31 -20.56
CA CYS A 155 -12.52 -19.40 -21.92
C CYS A 155 -13.37 -18.48 -22.82
N PRO A 156 -12.78 -17.72 -23.75
CA PRO A 156 -13.55 -16.92 -24.70
C PRO A 156 -14.47 -17.85 -25.51
N PRO A 157 -15.68 -17.39 -25.91
CA PRO A 157 -16.58 -18.20 -26.71
C PRO A 157 -15.90 -18.56 -28.03
N GLN A 158 -15.62 -19.84 -28.24
CA GLN A 158 -15.09 -20.36 -29.49
C GLN A 158 -16.20 -20.24 -30.56
N THR A 159 -16.22 -19.15 -31.32
CA THR A 159 -17.03 -19.10 -32.55
C THR A 159 -16.40 -20.07 -33.56
N GLY A 160 -16.94 -21.28 -33.66
CA GLY A 160 -16.76 -22.14 -34.83
C GLY A 160 -15.90 -23.40 -34.70
N LEU A 161 -15.83 -24.07 -33.54
CA LEU A 161 -15.25 -25.42 -33.48
C LEU A 161 -16.23 -26.42 -32.85
N GLU A 162 -16.72 -27.31 -33.72
CA GLU A 162 -17.47 -28.52 -33.40
C GLU A 162 -16.73 -29.38 -32.36
N ASN A 163 -17.47 -29.78 -31.32
CA ASN A 163 -17.41 -31.05 -30.62
C ASN A 163 -16.00 -31.65 -30.43
N THR A 164 -15.36 -31.30 -29.32
CA THR A 164 -14.43 -32.21 -28.65
C THR A 164 -14.53 -32.03 -27.14
N GLN A 165 -14.89 -33.09 -26.41
CA GLN A 165 -14.89 -33.15 -24.93
C GLN A 165 -13.48 -33.06 -24.31
N GLY A 166 -12.49 -32.54 -25.06
CA GLY A 166 -11.10 -32.37 -24.66
C GLY A 166 -10.55 -30.95 -24.86
N THR A 167 -11.38 -29.99 -25.29
CA THR A 167 -10.95 -28.61 -25.62
C THR A 167 -11.08 -27.64 -24.44
N GLU A 168 -11.97 -27.90 -23.48
CA GLU A 168 -12.05 -27.10 -22.24
C GLU A 168 -10.78 -27.25 -21.37
N ALA A 169 -10.24 -28.46 -21.27
CA ALA A 169 -8.96 -28.68 -20.58
C ALA A 169 -7.78 -27.97 -21.27
N ASN A 170 -7.83 -27.81 -22.60
CA ASN A 170 -6.78 -27.14 -23.37
C ASN A 170 -6.87 -25.60 -23.29
N CYS A 171 -8.05 -25.01 -23.09
CA CYS A 171 -8.17 -23.55 -22.98
C CYS A 171 -7.71 -23.03 -21.60
N VAL A 172 -7.99 -23.77 -20.52
CA VAL A 172 -7.44 -23.49 -19.18
C VAL A 172 -5.90 -23.59 -19.18
N ALA A 173 -5.35 -24.53 -19.96
CA ALA A 173 -3.91 -24.68 -20.13
C ALA A 173 -3.25 -23.58 -20.98
N GLN A 174 -4.01 -22.88 -21.85
CA GLN A 174 -3.48 -21.87 -22.78
C GLN A 174 -3.68 -20.42 -22.32
N ASN A 175 -4.70 -20.12 -21.52
CA ASN A 175 -4.97 -18.77 -21.01
C ASN A 175 -5.72 -18.85 -19.66
N PRO A 176 -5.04 -19.13 -18.54
CA PRO A 176 -5.69 -19.14 -17.23
C PRO A 176 -6.01 -17.70 -16.79
N ARG A 177 -7.14 -17.15 -17.25
CA ARG A 177 -7.73 -15.97 -16.62
C ARG A 177 -8.38 -16.42 -15.32
N LEU A 178 -7.73 -16.12 -14.19
CA LEU A 178 -8.32 -16.34 -12.88
C LEU A 178 -9.43 -15.29 -12.68
N VAL A 179 -10.67 -15.64 -12.99
CA VAL A 179 -11.81 -14.77 -12.70
C VAL A 179 -12.18 -14.99 -11.25
N LEU A 180 -11.63 -14.16 -10.37
CA LEU A 180 -12.05 -14.12 -8.97
C LEU A 180 -13.57 -13.86 -8.90
N ASN A 181 -14.22 -14.41 -7.89
CA ASN A 181 -15.60 -14.05 -7.63
C ASN A 181 -15.74 -12.54 -7.38
N ALA A 182 -16.94 -12.03 -7.68
CA ALA A 182 -17.25 -10.61 -7.53
C ALA A 182 -16.93 -10.06 -6.12
N SER A 183 -17.01 -10.91 -5.08
CA SER A 183 -16.73 -10.51 -3.70
C SER A 183 -15.26 -10.23 -3.44
N SER A 184 -14.32 -11.10 -3.86
CA SER A 184 -12.88 -10.86 -3.65
C SER A 184 -12.42 -9.61 -4.38
N GLN A 185 -12.85 -9.45 -5.64
CA GLN A 185 -12.53 -8.27 -6.43
C GLN A 185 -13.08 -7.00 -5.79
N ALA A 186 -14.33 -7.01 -5.33
CA ALA A 186 -14.94 -5.86 -4.65
C ALA A 186 -14.21 -5.53 -3.33
N LEU A 187 -13.80 -6.53 -2.56
CA LEU A 187 -13.05 -6.34 -1.32
C LEU A 187 -11.66 -5.76 -1.59
N HIS A 188 -10.96 -6.23 -2.63
CA HIS A 188 -9.68 -5.68 -3.04
C HIS A 188 -9.82 -4.21 -3.49
N ILE A 189 -10.72 -3.95 -4.44
CA ILE A 189 -10.95 -2.60 -4.98
C ILE A 189 -11.40 -1.65 -3.88
N GLY A 190 -12.34 -2.06 -3.03
CA GLY A 190 -12.79 -1.28 -1.88
C GLY A 190 -11.65 -0.95 -0.92
N SER A 191 -10.80 -1.94 -0.62
CA SER A 191 -9.62 -1.74 0.24
C SER A 191 -8.59 -0.81 -0.39
N ALA A 192 -8.35 -0.92 -1.71
CA ALA A 192 -7.40 -0.08 -2.43
C ALA A 192 -7.87 1.38 -2.51
N ILE A 193 -9.15 1.61 -2.82
CA ILE A 193 -9.77 2.95 -2.81
C ILE A 193 -9.67 3.55 -1.40
N ALA A 194 -10.03 2.79 -0.37
CA ALA A 194 -9.92 3.25 1.01
C ALA A 194 -8.48 3.59 1.38
N LEU A 195 -7.52 2.74 1.01
CA LEU A 195 -6.10 2.96 1.26
C LEU A 195 -5.68 4.30 0.63
N PHE A 196 -5.86 4.48 -0.67
CA PHE A 196 -5.43 5.70 -1.38
C PHE A 196 -6.12 6.96 -0.86
N ALA A 197 -7.42 6.90 -0.60
CA ALA A 197 -8.16 8.02 -0.01
C ALA A 197 -7.59 8.40 1.36
N LEU A 198 -7.26 7.41 2.21
CA LEU A 198 -6.63 7.66 3.50
C LEU A 198 -5.22 8.22 3.36
N LEU A 199 -4.42 7.77 2.38
CA LEU A 199 -3.07 8.32 2.15
C LEU A 199 -3.13 9.80 1.75
N ILE A 200 -4.06 10.14 0.84
CA ILE A 200 -4.35 11.52 0.41
C ILE A 200 -4.80 12.35 1.62
N PHE A 201 -5.75 11.84 2.39
CA PHE A 201 -6.27 12.50 3.58
C PHE A 201 -5.19 12.75 4.64
N HIS A 202 -4.28 11.80 4.88
CA HIS A 202 -3.17 12.02 5.79
C HIS A 202 -2.27 13.17 5.34
N THR A 203 -1.96 13.20 4.04
CA THR A 203 -1.08 14.21 3.46
C THR A 203 -1.72 15.61 3.47
N LEU A 204 -3.02 15.73 3.16
CA LEU A 204 -3.70 17.02 3.05
C LEU A 204 -4.28 17.55 4.37
N VAL A 205 -4.67 16.67 5.29
CA VAL A 205 -5.43 17.05 6.49
C VAL A 205 -4.67 16.74 7.77
N ILE A 206 -4.15 15.52 7.92
CA ILE A 206 -3.54 15.08 9.18
C ILE A 206 -2.15 15.69 9.38
N PHE A 207 -1.26 15.62 8.41
CA PHE A 207 0.11 16.13 8.55
C PHE A 207 0.20 17.67 8.62
N PRO A 208 -0.59 18.43 7.84
CA PRO A 208 -0.58 19.88 7.91
C PRO A 208 -1.27 20.43 9.15
N ARG A 209 -2.05 19.61 9.87
CA ARG A 209 -2.77 20.04 11.07
C ARG A 209 -1.85 20.80 12.02
N LEU A 210 -2.36 21.96 12.44
CA LEU A 210 -1.77 22.80 13.46
C LEU A 210 -2.51 22.50 14.77
N ASP A 211 -1.78 22.03 15.77
CA ASP A 211 -2.28 22.09 17.13
C ASP A 211 -2.17 23.55 17.56
N TRP A 212 -3.28 24.14 18.00
CA TRP A 212 -3.31 25.53 18.42
C TRP A 212 -2.27 25.75 19.52
N PRO A 213 -1.29 26.65 19.30
CA PRO A 213 -0.31 26.95 20.33
C PRO A 213 -1.02 27.47 21.59
N ALA A 214 -0.41 27.30 22.75
CA ALA A 214 -0.84 28.02 23.95
C ALA A 214 -0.97 29.52 23.63
N TYR A 215 -1.96 30.20 24.21
CA TYR A 215 -2.26 31.60 23.90
C TYR A 215 -0.99 32.46 23.92
N GLY A 216 -0.72 33.16 22.81
CA GLY A 216 0.48 33.99 22.63
C GLY A 216 1.71 33.30 22.01
N ALA A 217 1.70 31.98 21.82
CA ALA A 217 2.80 31.29 21.13
C ALA A 217 2.65 31.38 19.60
N THR A 218 3.75 31.68 18.91
CA THR A 218 3.80 31.76 17.45
C THR A 218 4.02 30.37 16.83
N ILE A 219 3.42 30.13 15.67
CA ILE A 219 3.64 28.89 14.93
C ILE A 219 5.05 28.93 14.33
N PRO A 220 5.89 27.87 14.52
CA PRO A 220 7.23 27.85 13.95
C PRO A 220 7.22 27.92 12.40
N ALA A 221 8.06 28.77 11.82
CA ALA A 221 8.19 28.92 10.37
C ALA A 221 8.49 27.59 9.64
N GLU A 222 9.29 26.72 10.26
CA GLU A 222 9.59 25.37 9.75
C GLU A 222 8.32 24.50 9.60
N LYS A 223 7.36 24.62 10.52
CA LYS A 223 6.09 23.88 10.44
C LYS A 223 5.25 24.40 9.27
N LEU A 224 5.20 25.71 9.08
CA LEU A 224 4.49 26.31 7.94
C LEU A 224 5.12 25.91 6.60
N ALA A 225 6.45 25.86 6.50
CA ALA A 225 7.16 25.43 5.31
C ALA A 225 6.85 23.97 4.94
N ARG A 226 6.91 23.04 5.91
CA ARG A 226 6.53 21.63 5.69
C ARG A 226 5.07 21.50 5.26
N ASN A 227 4.17 22.28 5.86
CA ASN A 227 2.75 22.26 5.50
C ASN A 227 2.53 22.64 4.03
N ARG A 228 3.27 23.62 3.48
CA ARG A 228 3.22 23.96 2.04
C ARG A 228 3.64 22.77 1.17
N ILE A 229 4.70 22.06 1.56
CA ILE A 229 5.15 20.86 0.84
C ILE A 229 4.07 19.78 0.86
N TYR A 230 3.44 19.54 2.01
CA TYR A 230 2.34 18.57 2.11
C TYR A 230 1.15 18.91 1.20
N TYR A 231 0.76 20.18 1.10
CA TYR A 231 -0.30 20.58 0.17
C TYR A 231 0.10 20.35 -1.30
N GLY A 232 1.34 20.64 -1.68
CA GLY A 232 1.84 20.36 -3.03
C GLY A 232 1.84 18.86 -3.36
N LEU A 233 2.39 18.02 -2.48
CA LEU A 233 2.42 16.57 -2.64
C LEU A 233 0.99 15.99 -2.68
N GLY A 234 0.12 16.42 -1.76
CA GLY A 234 -1.26 15.97 -1.69
C GLY A 234 -2.09 16.38 -2.90
N ALA A 235 -1.88 17.59 -3.45
CA ALA A 235 -2.51 18.02 -4.71
C ALA A 235 -2.10 17.11 -5.87
N GLY A 236 -0.82 16.75 -5.97
CA GLY A 236 -0.34 15.79 -6.97
C GLY A 236 -0.99 14.41 -6.82
N MET A 237 -1.17 13.92 -5.59
CA MET A 237 -1.87 12.66 -5.33
C MET A 237 -3.35 12.73 -5.75
N VAL A 238 -4.02 13.86 -5.49
CA VAL A 238 -5.41 14.09 -5.94
C VAL A 238 -5.49 14.10 -7.46
N CYS A 239 -4.55 14.76 -8.15
CA CYS A 239 -4.50 14.75 -9.62
C CYS A 239 -4.32 13.33 -10.17
N ALA A 240 -3.38 12.54 -9.64
CA ALA A 240 -3.19 11.16 -10.06
C ALA A 240 -4.44 10.29 -9.80
N GLY A 241 -5.06 10.42 -8.62
CA GLY A 241 -6.32 9.76 -8.30
C GLY A 241 -7.47 10.17 -9.21
N ALA A 242 -7.53 11.45 -9.61
CA ALA A 242 -8.53 11.97 -10.54
C ALA A 242 -8.32 11.41 -11.96
N VAL A 243 -7.08 11.22 -12.42
CA VAL A 243 -6.80 10.54 -13.70
C VAL A 243 -7.31 9.11 -13.68
N LEU A 244 -7.05 8.36 -12.60
CA LEU A 244 -7.57 6.99 -12.43
C LEU A 244 -9.11 6.95 -12.44
N LEU A 245 -9.74 7.84 -11.67
CA LEU A 245 -11.20 7.93 -11.61
C LEU A 245 -11.80 8.32 -12.96
N LEU A 246 -11.21 9.30 -13.66
CA LEU A 246 -11.64 9.69 -14.99
C LEU A 246 -11.52 8.51 -15.96
N GLY A 247 -10.39 7.82 -15.95
CA GLY A 247 -10.16 6.60 -16.72
C GLY A 247 -11.31 5.60 -16.57
N LYS A 248 -11.68 5.34 -15.31
CA LYS A 248 -12.76 4.41 -14.98
C LYS A 248 -14.15 4.90 -15.41
N VAL A 249 -14.49 6.14 -15.11
CA VAL A 249 -15.82 6.71 -15.39
C VAL A 249 -16.06 6.90 -16.89
N THR A 250 -15.01 7.17 -17.65
CA THR A 250 -15.07 7.35 -19.11
C THR A 250 -14.76 6.08 -19.89
N ASN A 251 -14.45 4.97 -19.20
CA ASN A 251 -14.08 3.70 -19.82
C ASN A 251 -12.79 3.77 -20.67
N LEU A 252 -11.94 4.77 -20.40
CA LEU A 252 -10.62 4.91 -21.04
C LEU A 252 -9.62 3.88 -20.52
N ASP A 253 -9.83 3.38 -19.29
CA ASP A 253 -8.99 2.32 -18.70
C ASP A 253 -9.04 0.99 -19.46
N ASN A 254 -10.04 0.80 -20.34
CA ASN A 254 -10.17 -0.38 -21.21
C ASN A 254 -9.66 -0.15 -22.65
N THR A 255 -8.99 0.98 -22.91
CA THR A 255 -8.46 1.28 -24.24
C THR A 255 -7.02 0.79 -24.42
N ALA A 256 -6.67 0.35 -25.64
CA ALA A 256 -5.34 -0.18 -25.93
C ALA A 256 -4.19 0.80 -25.63
N TRP A 257 -4.42 2.11 -25.80
CA TRP A 257 -3.39 3.11 -25.50
C TRP A 257 -3.16 3.26 -24.00
N TRP A 258 -4.21 3.17 -23.17
CA TRP A 258 -4.11 3.25 -21.72
C TRP A 258 -3.23 2.12 -21.17
N ASP A 259 -3.46 0.90 -21.66
CA ASP A 259 -2.67 -0.28 -21.31
C ASP A 259 -1.25 -0.24 -21.89
N ALA A 260 -1.09 0.21 -23.14
CA ALA A 260 0.23 0.32 -23.77
C ALA A 260 1.16 1.24 -22.98
N TYR A 261 0.65 2.37 -22.49
CA TYR A 261 1.39 3.32 -21.67
C TYR A 261 1.33 3.01 -20.16
N ARG A 262 0.59 1.98 -19.74
CA ARG A 262 0.45 1.53 -18.34
C ARG A 262 0.07 2.68 -17.41
N ILE A 263 -0.91 3.47 -17.82
CA ILE A 263 -1.31 4.69 -17.13
C ILE A 263 -1.72 4.38 -15.68
N THR A 264 -2.47 3.28 -15.45
CA THR A 264 -2.88 2.87 -14.11
C THR A 264 -1.68 2.68 -13.18
N PHE A 265 -0.66 1.91 -13.61
CA PHE A 265 0.56 1.66 -12.84
C PHE A 265 1.27 2.96 -12.45
N TRP A 266 1.45 3.88 -13.41
CA TRP A 266 2.16 5.13 -13.16
C TRP A 266 1.39 6.06 -12.23
N MET A 267 0.06 6.13 -12.35
CA MET A 267 -0.76 6.96 -11.47
C MET A 267 -0.84 6.38 -10.06
N GLU A 268 -1.00 5.07 -9.90
CA GLU A 268 -0.91 4.39 -8.60
C GLU A 268 0.47 4.59 -7.96
N GLY A 269 1.54 4.44 -8.75
CA GLY A 269 2.92 4.65 -8.32
C GLY A 269 3.19 6.09 -7.91
N ALA A 270 2.66 7.07 -8.64
CA ALA A 270 2.77 8.47 -8.29
C ALA A 270 2.11 8.78 -6.93
N VAL A 271 0.91 8.24 -6.67
CA VAL A 271 0.25 8.39 -5.35
C VAL A 271 1.13 7.85 -4.24
N LEU A 272 1.70 6.65 -4.40
CA LEU A 272 2.56 6.02 -3.40
C LEU A 272 3.90 6.74 -3.19
N ILE A 273 4.55 7.20 -4.27
CA ILE A 273 5.82 7.93 -4.18
C ILE A 273 5.62 9.27 -3.49
N LEU A 274 4.61 10.06 -3.90
CA LEU A 274 4.30 11.36 -3.30
C LEU A 274 3.95 11.20 -1.81
N PHE A 275 3.18 10.17 -1.48
CA PHE A 275 2.89 9.82 -0.10
C PHE A 275 4.14 9.41 0.69
N GLY A 276 5.00 8.59 0.11
CA GLY A 276 6.22 8.15 0.77
C GLY A 276 7.17 9.31 1.07
N ILE A 277 7.26 10.30 0.17
CA ILE A 277 7.98 11.55 0.40
C ILE A 277 7.33 12.34 1.55
N SER A 278 5.99 12.47 1.57
CA SER A 278 5.29 13.21 2.62
C SER A 278 5.51 12.58 4.01
N TRP A 279 5.43 11.26 4.11
CA TRP A 279 5.70 10.55 5.37
C TRP A 279 7.18 10.58 5.75
N GLY A 280 8.10 10.52 4.78
CA GLY A 280 9.53 10.71 5.00
C GLY A 280 9.84 12.05 5.67
N ILE A 281 9.25 13.14 5.18
CA ILE A 281 9.38 14.49 5.79
C ILE A 281 8.84 14.50 7.22
N LYS A 282 7.68 13.88 7.46
CA LYS A 282 7.09 13.73 8.81
C LYS A 282 8.01 12.94 9.74
N GLY A 283 8.66 11.90 9.23
CA GLY A 283 9.67 11.09 9.92
C GLY A 283 11.04 11.77 10.06
N LYS A 284 11.19 13.03 9.63
CA LYS A 284 12.47 13.77 9.60
C LYS A 284 13.58 13.06 8.80
N PHE A 285 13.21 12.32 7.76
CA PHE A 285 14.16 11.70 6.85
C PHE A 285 15.01 12.78 6.17
N GLY A 286 16.33 12.72 6.35
CA GLY A 286 17.27 13.64 5.68
C GLY A 286 17.16 15.13 6.08
N TYR A 287 16.77 15.43 7.33
CA TYR A 287 16.75 16.76 7.98
C TYR A 287 17.00 17.94 7.02
N LEU A 288 15.94 18.50 6.41
CA LEU A 288 16.07 19.67 5.54
C LEU A 288 16.67 20.83 6.36
N PRO A 289 17.87 21.34 6.00
CA PRO A 289 18.50 22.40 6.76
C PRO A 289 17.65 23.67 6.72
N LYS A 290 17.67 24.45 7.81
CA LYS A 290 16.90 25.70 7.96
C LYS A 290 17.11 26.67 6.78
N SER A 291 18.27 26.61 6.13
CA SER A 291 18.66 27.45 5.00
C SER A 291 17.79 27.30 3.74
N ILE A 292 17.08 26.18 3.56
CA ILE A 292 16.16 26.02 2.40
C ILE A 292 14.92 26.91 2.54
N PHE A 293 14.61 27.36 3.75
CA PHE A 293 13.35 28.03 4.08
C PHE A 293 13.53 29.50 4.49
N GLU A 294 14.77 30.00 4.52
CA GLU A 294 15.05 31.43 4.69
C GLU A 294 14.99 32.11 3.31
N PRO A 295 14.09 33.11 3.10
CA PRO A 295 14.12 33.90 1.88
C PRO A 295 15.45 34.66 1.81
N THR A 296 16.13 34.61 0.66
CA THR A 296 17.44 35.22 0.36
C THR A 296 17.41 36.77 0.34
N SER A 297 16.68 37.41 1.24
CA SER A 297 16.46 38.87 1.25
C SER A 297 17.28 39.61 2.31
N GLN A 298 18.40 39.06 2.79
CA GLN A 298 19.25 39.70 3.81
C GLN A 298 20.75 39.65 3.47
N VAL A 299 21.11 39.68 2.17
CA VAL A 299 22.49 39.95 1.73
C VAL A 299 22.49 41.26 0.96
N SER A 300 22.28 42.36 1.67
CA SER A 300 22.62 43.70 1.20
C SER A 300 22.87 44.63 2.40
N GLN A 301 24.04 44.47 3.02
CA GLN A 301 24.76 45.53 3.73
C GLN A 301 26.25 45.36 3.45
#